data_AF-A0A6I1QA27-F1
#
_entry.id   AF-A0A6I1QA27-F1
#
_cell.length_a   1.000
_cell.length_b   1.000
_cell.length_c   1.000
_cell.angle_alpha   90.00
_cell.angle_beta   90.00
_cell.angle_gamma   90.00
#
_symmetry.space_group_name_H-M   'P 1'
#
loop_
_entity.id
_entity.type
_entity.pdbx_description
1 polymer ?
#
loop_
_entity_poly.entity_id
_entity_poly.type
_entity_poly.pdbx_seq_one_letter_code
_entity_poly.pdbx_strand_id
1 'polypeptide(L)'
;MNQRVIRIFIAFVLLVVSQMCRAEATLNINGLSSEVEDNVEAYLSAIPEDEYSTSLRFQSRVEDSIVQAVRALGYYHPILHFTVNEEDQKLTVDVKLGDPVMIDTVDIKVSGEAKDDREFAALIKSSNLKVGKRLNHGEYDALKSGLRNLALKRGYFEGDFSTTRLEISPELNKAFIHLHYESGIRYRFGPTKILGSQIEEQRVQSLVPFEQGDPYLASKIGLLNQNLSSTSWFSSVFVEPDLSQVGDGNRELPMTIQLSPQSRHQVETGIGYSTDVGVRGSLNWRRPWLNPQGHSFDSSFSLSKPEQEIVVGYKIPLEDVLREYYRVQYGMKHLDNNDTTSFESSLGLERHWALDSGWHRTVFIRLLNEDFTQGSQEDNFTMLLPGVSFSKTRTRGGPMPTWGDKQSITFEYGDPALFSEARVLRVLGRTTWIRSYKKNHRGIFYVGGGANFTESVFDLPPSLRFFAGGDNNLRGYEYESISPKDDEGKLTGAKFMATTSLEYQYRVYGDWWLATFVDYGDAWNETPEWKTGTGVGIRWASPVGPVRLDFAFGLDADEGTDKFQIHFGLGPEL
;
A
#
# COMPACT_ATOMS: atom_id res chain seq x y z
N MET A 1 -11.67 -36.04 -61.32
CA MET A 1 -11.28 -36.33 -59.92
C MET A 1 -12.52 -36.81 -59.18
N ASN A 2 -12.51 -38.06 -58.70
CA ASN A 2 -13.71 -38.88 -58.49
C ASN A 2 -14.60 -38.44 -57.32
N GLN A 3 -15.92 -38.39 -57.53
CA GLN A 3 -16.94 -38.21 -56.47
C GLN A 3 -16.82 -39.25 -55.33
N ARG A 4 -16.12 -40.37 -55.56
CA ARG A 4 -15.78 -41.35 -54.51
C ARG A 4 -14.77 -40.82 -53.48
N VAL A 5 -13.87 -39.91 -53.83
CA VAL A 5 -12.85 -39.39 -52.90
C VAL A 5 -13.45 -38.35 -51.94
N ILE A 6 -14.39 -37.53 -52.40
CA ILE A 6 -15.09 -36.54 -51.55
C ILE A 6 -16.01 -37.25 -50.54
N ARG A 7 -16.68 -38.35 -50.91
CA ARG A 7 -17.51 -39.14 -49.97
C ARG A 7 -16.67 -39.86 -48.90
N ILE A 8 -15.46 -40.30 -49.23
CA ILE A 8 -14.55 -40.93 -48.25
C ILE A 8 -13.97 -39.87 -47.30
N PHE A 9 -13.65 -38.68 -47.79
CA PHE A 9 -13.13 -37.59 -46.93
C PHE A 9 -14.20 -37.05 -45.97
N ILE A 10 -15.45 -36.90 -46.42
CA ILE A 10 -16.58 -36.49 -45.55
C ILE A 10 -16.92 -37.58 -44.53
N ALA A 11 -16.85 -38.87 -44.89
CA ALA A 11 -17.02 -39.97 -43.95
C ALA A 11 -15.89 -40.04 -42.91
N PHE A 12 -14.64 -39.74 -43.30
CA PHE A 12 -13.50 -39.72 -42.38
C PHE A 12 -13.52 -38.52 -41.44
N VAL A 13 -13.93 -37.34 -41.91
CA VAL A 13 -14.14 -36.15 -41.06
C VAL A 13 -15.31 -36.33 -40.10
N LEU A 14 -16.40 -37.00 -40.51
CA LEU A 14 -17.51 -37.34 -39.60
C LEU A 14 -17.13 -38.42 -38.57
N LEU A 15 -16.22 -39.34 -38.89
CA LEU A 15 -15.70 -40.36 -37.96
C LEU A 15 -14.67 -39.80 -36.95
N VAL A 16 -13.94 -38.74 -37.32
CA VAL A 16 -13.01 -38.06 -36.40
C VAL A 16 -13.74 -37.06 -35.49
N VAL A 17 -14.88 -36.51 -35.92
CA VAL A 17 -15.72 -35.63 -35.08
C VAL A 17 -16.65 -36.40 -34.13
N SER A 18 -16.91 -37.70 -34.37
CA SER A 18 -17.77 -38.53 -33.50
C SER A 18 -17.08 -39.14 -32.27
N GLN A 19 -15.82 -38.78 -31.97
CA GLN A 19 -15.04 -39.38 -30.87
C GLN A 19 -14.67 -38.42 -29.74
N MET A 20 -15.28 -37.23 -29.67
CA MET A 20 -15.21 -36.36 -28.49
C MET A 20 -16.59 -35.92 -28.02
N CYS A 21 -17.44 -36.89 -27.72
CA CYS A 21 -18.50 -36.68 -26.75
C CYS A 21 -18.34 -37.79 -25.70
N ARG A 22 -17.26 -37.69 -24.92
CA ARG A 22 -17.17 -38.43 -23.67
C ARG A 22 -18.07 -37.62 -22.73
N ALA A 23 -19.21 -38.17 -22.35
CA ALA A 23 -20.03 -37.55 -21.30
C ALA A 23 -19.13 -37.45 -20.05
N GLU A 24 -18.71 -36.24 -19.71
CA GLU A 24 -17.99 -35.98 -18.46
C GLU A 24 -18.92 -36.36 -17.32
N ALA A 25 -18.47 -37.29 -16.49
CA ALA A 25 -19.30 -37.75 -15.40
C ALA A 25 -19.45 -36.61 -14.39
N THR A 26 -20.67 -36.33 -13.97
CA THR A 26 -20.94 -35.24 -13.02
C THR A 26 -21.20 -35.83 -11.63
N LEU A 27 -20.63 -35.20 -10.60
CA LEU A 27 -20.84 -35.55 -9.19
C LEU A 27 -21.80 -34.52 -8.57
N ASN A 28 -22.87 -34.99 -7.95
CA ASN A 28 -23.79 -34.15 -7.19
C ASN A 28 -23.94 -34.67 -5.76
N ILE A 29 -23.91 -33.79 -4.77
CA ILE A 29 -23.98 -34.15 -3.35
C ILE A 29 -25.19 -33.46 -2.74
N ASN A 30 -26.02 -34.22 -2.03
CA ASN A 30 -27.17 -33.68 -1.32
C ASN A 30 -27.12 -34.04 0.17
N GLY A 31 -27.88 -33.30 0.98
CA GLY A 31 -28.11 -33.62 2.39
C GLY A 31 -27.11 -33.01 3.37
N LEU A 32 -26.29 -32.07 2.91
CA LEU A 32 -25.32 -31.33 3.73
C LEU A 32 -25.80 -29.90 4.01
N SER A 33 -25.42 -29.36 5.16
CA SER A 33 -25.52 -27.92 5.46
C SER A 33 -24.33 -27.18 4.85
N SER A 34 -24.46 -25.88 4.55
CA SER A 34 -23.43 -25.08 3.87
C SER A 34 -22.01 -25.25 4.44
N GLU A 35 -21.83 -25.20 5.77
CA GLU A 35 -20.50 -25.37 6.43
C GLU A 35 -19.87 -26.76 6.13
N VAL A 36 -20.69 -27.81 6.09
CA VAL A 36 -20.23 -29.18 5.84
C VAL A 36 -20.01 -29.42 4.36
N GLU A 37 -20.88 -28.84 3.52
CA GLU A 37 -20.78 -28.86 2.07
C GLU A 37 -19.49 -28.20 1.59
N ASP A 38 -19.18 -26.98 2.06
CA ASP A 38 -17.94 -26.27 1.75
C ASP A 38 -16.69 -27.12 2.07
N ASN A 39 -16.70 -27.80 3.23
CA ASN A 39 -15.58 -28.66 3.63
C ASN A 39 -15.50 -29.94 2.78
N VAL A 40 -16.64 -30.55 2.44
CA VAL A 40 -16.67 -31.72 1.55
C VAL A 40 -16.20 -31.36 0.15
N GLU A 41 -16.63 -30.23 -0.41
CA GLU A 41 -16.14 -29.71 -1.68
C GLU A 41 -14.63 -29.49 -1.66
N ALA A 42 -14.08 -28.93 -0.58
CA ALA A 42 -12.63 -28.73 -0.45
C ALA A 42 -11.86 -30.06 -0.53
N TYR A 43 -12.34 -31.13 0.12
CA TYR A 43 -11.72 -32.46 0.03
C TYR A 43 -11.86 -33.07 -1.37
N LEU A 44 -13.02 -32.88 -2.02
CA LEU A 44 -13.27 -33.42 -3.36
C LEU A 44 -12.54 -32.65 -4.46
N SER A 45 -12.21 -31.38 -4.25
CA SER A 45 -11.40 -30.60 -5.20
C SER A 45 -9.98 -31.18 -5.41
N ALA A 46 -9.51 -32.05 -4.51
CA ALA A 46 -8.28 -32.82 -4.69
C ALA A 46 -8.41 -33.92 -5.75
N ILE A 47 -9.63 -34.21 -6.23
CA ILE A 47 -9.91 -35.15 -7.32
C ILE A 47 -10.18 -34.33 -8.59
N PRO A 48 -9.32 -34.42 -9.61
CA PRO A 48 -9.54 -33.74 -10.89
C PRO A 48 -10.87 -34.13 -11.54
N GLU A 49 -11.57 -33.18 -12.15
CA GLU A 49 -12.87 -33.41 -12.79
C GLU A 49 -12.79 -34.43 -13.95
N ASP A 50 -11.66 -34.52 -14.64
CA ASP A 50 -11.44 -35.50 -15.73
C ASP A 50 -11.30 -36.94 -15.23
N GLU A 51 -11.07 -37.14 -13.92
CA GLU A 51 -11.09 -38.44 -13.27
C GLU A 51 -12.50 -38.87 -12.81
N TYR A 52 -13.51 -38.01 -12.97
CA TYR A 52 -14.86 -38.32 -12.53
C TYR A 52 -15.42 -39.49 -13.34
N SER A 53 -16.01 -40.45 -12.63
CA SER A 53 -16.64 -41.62 -13.27
C SER A 53 -17.76 -42.18 -12.42
N THR A 54 -18.61 -43.00 -13.02
CA THR A 54 -19.67 -43.75 -12.32
C THR A 54 -19.16 -45.07 -11.72
N SER A 55 -17.85 -45.37 -11.83
CA SER A 55 -17.26 -46.65 -11.43
C SER A 55 -17.26 -46.87 -9.91
N LEU A 56 -17.37 -48.12 -9.47
CA LEU A 56 -17.30 -48.50 -8.04
C LEU A 56 -16.01 -48.03 -7.36
N ARG A 57 -14.89 -48.01 -8.10
CA ARG A 57 -13.60 -47.51 -7.59
C ARG A 57 -13.66 -46.01 -7.30
N PHE A 58 -14.29 -45.25 -8.17
CA PHE A 58 -14.48 -43.81 -7.96
C PHE A 58 -15.46 -43.54 -6.83
N GLN A 59 -16.57 -44.29 -6.76
CA GLN A 59 -17.52 -44.22 -5.64
C GLN A 59 -16.82 -44.44 -4.29
N SER A 60 -15.96 -45.46 -4.18
CA SER A 60 -15.17 -45.71 -2.96
C SER A 60 -14.21 -44.56 -2.62
N ARG A 61 -13.56 -43.93 -3.62
CA ARG A 61 -12.68 -42.78 -3.38
C ARG A 61 -13.46 -41.55 -2.92
N VAL A 62 -14.64 -41.31 -3.51
CA VAL A 62 -15.56 -40.24 -3.11
C VAL A 62 -16.09 -40.49 -1.70
N GLU A 63 -16.47 -41.73 -1.39
CA GLU A 63 -16.89 -42.15 -0.05
C GLU A 63 -15.80 -41.85 0.99
N ASP A 64 -14.56 -42.31 0.76
CA ASP A 64 -13.44 -42.04 1.67
C ASP A 64 -13.22 -40.54 1.87
N SER A 65 -13.31 -39.75 0.80
CA SER A 65 -13.11 -38.29 0.84
C SER A 65 -14.21 -37.60 1.64
N ILE A 66 -15.47 -37.94 1.38
CA ILE A 66 -16.63 -37.39 2.12
C ILE A 66 -16.55 -37.81 3.59
N VAL A 67 -16.26 -39.08 3.88
CA VAL A 67 -16.15 -39.59 5.25
C VAL A 67 -15.05 -38.88 6.02
N GLN A 68 -13.88 -38.64 5.41
CA GLN A 68 -12.80 -37.88 6.03
C GLN A 68 -13.20 -36.42 6.30
N ALA A 69 -13.82 -35.77 5.32
CA ALA A 69 -14.27 -34.38 5.44
C ALA A 69 -15.29 -34.20 6.58
N VAL A 70 -16.32 -35.06 6.65
CA VAL A 70 -17.36 -34.93 7.68
C VAL A 70 -16.87 -35.35 9.05
N ARG A 71 -15.91 -36.29 9.15
CA ARG A 71 -15.24 -36.65 10.42
C ARG A 71 -14.44 -35.50 11.01
N ALA A 72 -13.77 -34.70 10.17
CA ALA A 72 -13.06 -33.51 10.62
C ALA A 72 -14.01 -32.50 11.31
N LEU A 73 -15.29 -32.50 10.94
CA LEU A 73 -16.36 -31.68 11.53
C LEU A 73 -17.16 -32.40 12.63
N GLY A 74 -16.72 -33.58 13.05
CA GLY A 74 -17.30 -34.31 14.18
C GLY A 74 -18.35 -35.36 13.82
N TYR A 75 -18.60 -35.64 12.53
CA TYR A 75 -19.58 -36.64 12.11
C TYR A 75 -18.91 -37.99 11.80
N TYR A 76 -19.12 -38.99 12.66
CA TYR A 76 -18.43 -40.29 12.57
C TYR A 76 -19.29 -41.43 12.03
N HIS A 77 -20.60 -41.22 11.93
CA HIS A 77 -21.56 -42.19 11.41
C HIS A 77 -22.28 -41.68 10.14
N PRO A 78 -21.56 -41.17 9.12
CA PRO A 78 -22.21 -40.78 7.89
C PRO A 78 -22.72 -42.03 7.15
N ILE A 79 -23.95 -41.96 6.66
CA ILE A 79 -24.53 -42.95 5.75
C ILE A 79 -24.59 -42.30 4.37
N LEU A 80 -23.92 -42.91 3.39
CA LEU A 80 -23.88 -42.45 2.01
C LEU A 80 -24.70 -43.38 1.13
N HIS A 81 -25.60 -42.81 0.34
CA HIS A 81 -26.34 -43.54 -0.68
C HIS A 81 -25.95 -43.03 -2.07
N PHE A 82 -25.34 -43.91 -2.85
CA PHE A 82 -24.92 -43.62 -4.23
C PHE A 82 -26.03 -44.01 -5.21
N THR A 83 -26.44 -43.06 -6.04
CA THR A 83 -27.35 -43.28 -7.16
C THR A 83 -26.63 -42.96 -8.46
N VAL A 84 -26.56 -43.92 -9.37
CA VAL A 84 -25.95 -43.76 -10.69
C VAL A 84 -27.04 -43.62 -11.74
N ASN A 85 -26.97 -42.56 -12.54
CA ASN A 85 -27.72 -42.46 -13.79
C ASN A 85 -26.75 -42.75 -14.95
N GLU A 86 -26.88 -43.91 -15.58
CA GLU A 86 -25.99 -44.36 -16.66
C GLU A 86 -26.19 -43.59 -17.97
N GLU A 87 -27.39 -43.04 -18.22
CA GLU A 87 -27.69 -42.26 -19.44
C GLU A 87 -26.95 -40.92 -19.45
N ASP A 88 -26.89 -40.25 -18.30
CA ASP A 88 -26.26 -38.93 -18.13
C ASP A 88 -24.85 -39.01 -17.52
N GLN A 89 -24.30 -40.21 -17.28
CA GLN A 89 -23.06 -40.44 -16.51
C GLN A 89 -23.02 -39.66 -15.19
N LYS A 90 -24.16 -39.53 -14.52
CA LYS A 90 -24.31 -38.72 -13.31
C LYS A 90 -24.24 -39.58 -12.06
N LEU A 91 -23.32 -39.26 -11.15
CA LEU A 91 -23.21 -39.85 -9.82
C LEU A 91 -23.81 -38.89 -8.80
N THR A 92 -24.88 -39.31 -8.12
CA THR A 92 -25.49 -38.55 -7.02
C THR A 92 -25.21 -39.25 -5.70
N VAL A 93 -24.78 -38.49 -4.70
CA VAL A 93 -24.49 -38.99 -3.35
C VAL A 93 -25.39 -38.27 -2.36
N ASP A 94 -26.32 -39.01 -1.76
CA ASP A 94 -27.14 -38.49 -0.67
C ASP A 94 -26.47 -38.84 0.66
N VAL A 95 -26.03 -37.81 1.40
CA VAL A 95 -25.28 -37.97 2.64
C VAL A 95 -26.20 -37.69 3.83
N LYS A 96 -26.29 -38.64 4.76
CA LYS A 96 -26.89 -38.45 6.08
C LYS A 96 -25.80 -38.50 7.14
N LEU A 97 -25.52 -37.37 7.77
CA LEU A 97 -24.37 -37.20 8.66
C LEU A 97 -24.43 -38.02 9.96
N GLY A 98 -25.63 -38.39 10.42
CA GLY A 98 -25.84 -39.02 11.73
C GLY A 98 -25.64 -38.05 12.89
N ASP A 99 -25.64 -38.58 14.12
CA ASP A 99 -25.40 -37.78 15.32
C ASP A 99 -23.93 -37.33 15.39
N PRO A 100 -23.67 -36.06 15.71
CA PRO A 100 -22.33 -35.56 15.85
C PRO A 100 -21.68 -36.04 17.15
N VAL A 101 -20.38 -36.25 17.11
CA VAL A 101 -19.54 -36.41 18.29
C VAL A 101 -19.50 -35.08 19.05
N MET A 102 -19.92 -35.12 20.31
CA MET A 102 -19.90 -33.97 21.22
C MET A 102 -18.70 -34.04 22.14
N ILE A 103 -18.13 -32.88 22.47
CA ILE A 103 -17.03 -32.76 23.42
C ILE A 103 -17.57 -33.01 24.82
N ASP A 104 -17.09 -34.05 25.48
CA ASP A 104 -17.48 -34.44 26.83
C ASP A 104 -16.48 -33.93 27.88
N THR A 105 -15.19 -33.99 27.56
CA THR A 105 -14.11 -33.54 28.45
C THR A 105 -13.17 -32.57 27.72
N VAL A 106 -12.85 -31.46 28.40
CA VAL A 106 -11.83 -30.49 27.97
C VAL A 106 -10.85 -30.27 29.12
N ASP A 107 -9.66 -30.86 29.01
CA ASP A 107 -8.56 -30.69 29.95
C ASP A 107 -7.41 -29.95 29.26
N ILE A 108 -7.48 -28.63 29.25
CA ILE A 108 -6.46 -27.74 28.70
C ILE A 108 -5.72 -27.09 29.86
N LYS A 109 -4.43 -27.36 29.98
CA LYS A 109 -3.57 -26.83 31.05
C LYS A 109 -2.33 -26.17 30.47
N VAL A 110 -1.99 -25.01 31.03
CA VAL A 110 -0.72 -24.34 30.78
C VAL A 110 0.05 -24.32 32.10
N SER A 111 1.27 -24.84 32.07
CA SER A 111 2.21 -24.85 33.20
C SER A 111 3.48 -24.07 32.84
N GLY A 112 4.39 -23.91 33.80
CA GLY A 112 5.52 -22.99 33.69
C GLY A 112 5.10 -21.54 33.92
N GLU A 113 5.91 -20.59 33.47
CA GLU A 113 5.66 -19.16 33.68
C GLU A 113 4.53 -18.59 32.81
N ALA A 114 4.09 -19.29 31.77
CA ALA A 114 2.93 -18.88 30.97
C ALA A 114 1.60 -19.13 31.67
N LYS A 115 1.58 -19.88 32.79
CA LYS A 115 0.37 -20.14 33.58
C LYS A 115 -0.35 -18.83 33.98
N ASP A 116 0.42 -17.79 34.31
CA ASP A 116 -0.09 -16.48 34.73
C ASP A 116 -0.11 -15.46 33.57
N ASP A 117 0.23 -15.88 32.34
CA ASP A 117 0.22 -15.01 31.17
C ASP A 117 -1.21 -14.83 30.64
N ARG A 118 -1.69 -13.58 30.68
CA ARG A 118 -3.06 -13.21 30.27
C ARG A 118 -3.37 -13.57 28.82
N GLU A 119 -2.38 -13.56 27.92
CA GLU A 119 -2.60 -13.88 26.51
C GLU A 119 -2.89 -15.37 26.30
N PHE A 120 -2.22 -16.24 27.06
CA PHE A 120 -2.49 -17.68 27.03
C PHE A 120 -3.89 -17.99 27.55
N ALA A 121 -4.27 -17.37 28.67
CA ALA A 121 -5.61 -17.48 29.22
C ALA A 121 -6.69 -16.95 28.25
N ALA A 122 -6.42 -15.84 27.57
CA ALA A 122 -7.32 -15.26 26.57
C ALA A 122 -7.51 -16.19 25.37
N LEU A 123 -6.42 -16.76 24.83
CA LEU A 123 -6.46 -17.69 23.69
C LEU A 123 -7.27 -18.96 24.02
N ILE A 124 -7.07 -19.54 25.20
CA ILE A 124 -7.84 -20.72 25.65
C ILE A 124 -9.31 -20.36 25.81
N LYS A 125 -9.62 -19.21 26.44
CA LYS A 125 -10.98 -18.74 26.65
C LYS A 125 -11.73 -18.46 25.35
N SER A 126 -11.03 -17.95 24.33
CA SER A 126 -11.60 -17.69 23.00
C SER A 126 -11.83 -18.95 22.17
N SER A 127 -11.22 -20.08 22.54
CA SER A 127 -11.41 -21.33 21.80
C SER A 127 -12.86 -21.83 21.85
N ASN A 128 -13.28 -22.50 20.76
CA ASN A 128 -14.60 -23.13 20.66
C ASN A 128 -14.64 -24.53 21.32
N LEU A 129 -13.52 -25.01 21.85
CA LEU A 129 -13.40 -26.31 22.52
C LEU A 129 -14.02 -26.24 23.93
N LYS A 130 -15.32 -26.49 24.02
CA LYS A 130 -16.09 -26.45 25.27
C LYS A 130 -16.94 -27.70 25.39
N VAL A 131 -17.14 -28.17 26.62
CA VAL A 131 -18.04 -29.29 26.90
C VAL A 131 -19.44 -29.00 26.35
N GLY A 132 -20.02 -29.99 25.67
CA GLY A 132 -21.32 -29.92 25.01
C GLY A 132 -21.32 -29.31 23.61
N LYS A 133 -20.17 -28.86 23.09
CA LYS A 133 -20.03 -28.43 21.69
C LYS A 133 -19.68 -29.61 20.78
N ARG A 134 -20.04 -29.50 19.50
CA ARG A 134 -19.63 -30.45 18.45
C ARG A 134 -18.11 -30.46 18.34
N LEU A 135 -17.52 -31.64 18.20
CA LEU A 135 -16.09 -31.78 17.91
C LEU A 135 -15.77 -31.16 16.54
N ASN A 136 -14.71 -30.37 16.48
CA ASN A 136 -14.11 -29.91 15.24
C ASN A 136 -12.59 -30.05 15.36
N HIS A 137 -11.98 -30.81 14.45
CA HIS A 137 -10.53 -31.09 14.47
C HIS A 137 -9.71 -29.84 14.17
N GLY A 138 -10.20 -28.98 13.26
CA GLY A 138 -9.57 -27.71 12.93
C GLY A 138 -9.45 -26.77 14.14
N GLU A 139 -10.48 -26.72 15.00
CA GLU A 139 -10.45 -25.94 16.25
C GLU A 139 -9.41 -26.47 17.26
N TYR A 140 -9.26 -27.80 17.35
CA TYR A 140 -8.23 -28.44 18.17
C TYR A 140 -6.82 -28.10 17.68
N ASP A 141 -6.56 -28.30 16.39
CA ASP A 141 -5.26 -28.01 15.78
C ASP A 141 -4.93 -26.51 15.78
N ALA A 142 -5.94 -25.65 15.63
CA ALA A 142 -5.81 -24.20 15.72
C ALA A 142 -5.40 -23.76 17.13
N LEU A 143 -6.03 -24.31 18.18
CA LEU A 143 -5.63 -23.99 19.55
C LEU A 143 -4.22 -24.51 19.86
N LYS A 144 -3.91 -25.76 19.49
CA LYS A 144 -2.58 -26.36 19.68
C LYS A 144 -1.48 -25.51 19.02
N SER A 145 -1.67 -25.16 17.75
CA SER A 145 -0.73 -24.33 17.00
C SER A 145 -0.67 -22.91 17.55
N GLY A 146 -1.82 -22.36 17.98
CA GLY A 146 -1.94 -21.04 18.59
C GLY A 146 -1.11 -20.92 19.87
N LEU A 147 -1.17 -21.92 20.77
CA LEU A 147 -0.39 -21.95 22.01
C LEU A 147 1.12 -21.95 21.71
N ARG A 148 1.58 -22.81 20.79
CA ARG A 148 3.00 -22.86 20.38
C ARG A 148 3.47 -21.56 19.74
N ASN A 149 2.67 -20.98 18.85
CA ASN A 149 3.01 -19.71 18.19
C ASN A 149 3.03 -18.54 19.19
N LEU A 150 2.10 -18.53 20.15
CA LEU A 150 2.07 -17.52 21.21
C LEU A 150 3.30 -17.61 22.11
N ALA A 151 3.73 -18.82 22.44
CA ALA A 151 4.95 -19.09 23.18
C ALA A 151 6.19 -18.51 22.47
N LEU A 152 6.39 -18.86 21.20
CA LEU A 152 7.49 -18.34 20.39
C LEU A 152 7.44 -16.80 20.28
N LYS A 153 6.25 -16.23 20.06
CA LYS A 153 6.07 -14.77 19.95
C LYS A 153 6.46 -14.03 21.23
N ARG A 154 6.25 -14.64 22.40
CA ARG A 154 6.45 -14.03 23.73
C ARG A 154 7.74 -14.48 24.43
N GLY A 155 8.54 -15.31 23.77
CA GLY A 155 9.86 -15.74 24.25
C GLY A 155 9.82 -16.90 25.23
N TYR A 156 8.87 -17.82 25.08
CA TYR A 156 8.85 -19.11 25.78
C TYR A 156 9.46 -20.18 24.86
N PHE A 157 10.78 -20.14 24.67
CA PHE A 157 11.48 -20.94 23.65
C PHE A 157 11.61 -22.42 24.00
N GLU A 158 11.53 -22.75 25.28
CA GLU A 158 11.57 -24.13 25.79
C GLU A 158 10.19 -24.79 25.78
N GLY A 159 9.14 -24.06 25.37
CA GLY A 159 7.78 -24.49 25.59
C GLY A 159 7.34 -25.64 24.68
N ASP A 160 6.94 -26.76 25.27
CA ASP A 160 6.48 -27.95 24.56
C ASP A 160 5.24 -28.59 25.19
N PHE A 161 4.57 -29.46 24.44
CA PHE A 161 3.41 -30.20 24.95
C PHE A 161 3.85 -31.46 25.68
N SER A 162 3.56 -31.55 26.97
CA SER A 162 3.71 -32.81 27.71
C SER A 162 2.55 -33.78 27.45
N THR A 163 1.38 -33.29 27.04
CA THR A 163 0.26 -34.13 26.62
C THR A 163 -0.48 -33.51 25.43
N THR A 164 -0.60 -34.29 24.35
CA THR A 164 -1.51 -33.99 23.22
C THR A 164 -2.33 -35.23 22.88
N ARG A 165 -3.58 -35.30 23.36
CA ARG A 165 -4.50 -36.38 23.04
C ARG A 165 -5.87 -35.84 22.68
N LEU A 166 -6.38 -36.30 21.54
CA LEU A 166 -7.77 -36.16 21.13
C LEU A 166 -8.34 -37.58 21.00
N GLU A 167 -9.06 -38.01 22.01
CA GLU A 167 -9.65 -39.34 22.07
C GLU A 167 -11.11 -39.26 21.63
N ILE A 168 -11.50 -40.09 20.66
CA ILE A 168 -12.85 -40.11 20.10
C ILE A 168 -13.45 -41.49 20.35
N SER A 169 -14.65 -41.50 20.94
CA SER A 169 -15.47 -42.70 21.08
C SER A 169 -16.70 -42.56 20.17
N PRO A 170 -16.66 -43.16 18.96
CA PRO A 170 -17.80 -43.12 18.05
C PRO A 170 -19.06 -43.73 18.69
N GLU A 171 -18.93 -44.89 19.35
CA GLU A 171 -20.08 -45.58 19.96
C GLU A 171 -20.85 -44.70 20.97
N LEU A 172 -20.16 -43.80 21.68
CA LEU A 172 -20.76 -42.89 22.66
C LEU A 172 -21.10 -41.52 22.07
N ASN A 173 -20.74 -41.24 20.82
CA ASN A 173 -20.74 -39.91 20.22
C ASN A 173 -20.03 -38.87 21.11
N LYS A 174 -18.89 -39.25 21.70
CA LYS A 174 -18.14 -38.41 22.66
C LYS A 174 -16.67 -38.24 22.30
N ALA A 175 -16.15 -37.05 22.58
CA ALA A 175 -14.73 -36.72 22.46
C ALA A 175 -14.14 -36.22 23.77
N PHE A 176 -12.88 -36.58 24.02
CA PHE A 176 -12.10 -36.22 25.20
C PHE A 176 -10.82 -35.53 24.76
N ILE A 177 -10.64 -34.28 25.18
CA ILE A 177 -9.53 -33.42 24.78
C ILE A 177 -8.58 -33.26 25.97
N HIS A 178 -7.31 -33.63 25.77
CA HIS A 178 -6.23 -33.42 26.74
C HIS A 178 -5.07 -32.68 26.08
N LEU A 179 -4.86 -31.43 26.47
CA LEU A 179 -3.80 -30.55 25.97
C LEU A 179 -3.06 -29.93 27.15
N HIS A 180 -1.88 -30.44 27.47
CA HIS A 180 -1.03 -29.88 28.52
C HIS A 180 0.21 -29.27 27.88
N TYR A 181 0.36 -27.96 28.01
CA TYR A 181 1.47 -27.19 27.47
C TYR A 181 2.36 -26.69 28.60
N GLU A 182 3.65 -27.03 28.55
CA GLU A 182 4.65 -26.63 29.54
C GLU A 182 5.50 -25.53 28.93
N SER A 183 5.35 -24.28 29.38
CA SER A 183 5.96 -23.15 28.70
C SER A 183 7.46 -22.94 28.99
N GLY A 184 7.98 -23.60 30.03
CA GLY A 184 9.26 -23.21 30.63
C GLY A 184 9.23 -21.77 31.14
N ILE A 185 10.38 -21.08 31.05
CA ILE A 185 10.56 -19.69 31.46
C ILE A 185 10.30 -18.69 30.32
N ARG A 186 9.98 -17.45 30.70
CA ARG A 186 9.90 -16.33 29.76
C ARG A 186 11.25 -15.64 29.63
N TYR A 187 11.83 -15.67 28.44
CA TYR A 187 13.08 -14.98 28.15
C TYR A 187 12.91 -13.46 28.05
N ARG A 188 14.03 -12.76 28.25
CA ARG A 188 14.15 -11.31 28.24
C ARG A 188 15.18 -10.88 27.20
N PHE A 189 15.06 -9.67 26.69
CA PHE A 189 16.08 -9.08 25.82
C PHE A 189 17.38 -8.90 26.61
N GLY A 190 18.49 -9.38 26.08
CA GLY A 190 19.83 -9.23 26.63
C GLY A 190 20.61 -8.09 25.97
N PRO A 191 21.94 -8.07 26.14
CA PRO A 191 22.79 -7.06 25.53
C PRO A 191 22.73 -7.13 24.00
N THR A 192 22.77 -5.96 23.37
CA THR A 192 22.73 -5.84 21.90
C THR A 192 24.13 -5.63 21.35
N LYS A 193 24.50 -6.38 20.30
CA LYS A 193 25.76 -6.26 19.59
C LYS A 193 25.51 -5.79 18.17
N ILE A 194 26.01 -4.61 17.82
CA ILE A 194 25.85 -4.01 16.49
C ILE A 194 27.10 -4.29 15.64
N LEU A 195 26.89 -4.81 14.43
CA LEU A 195 27.95 -5.18 13.49
C LEU A 195 27.73 -4.57 12.11
N GLY A 196 28.79 -4.11 11.47
CA GLY A 196 28.76 -3.64 10.07
C GLY A 196 28.16 -2.24 9.84
N SER A 197 27.82 -1.50 10.91
CA SER A 197 27.31 -0.13 10.81
C SER A 197 28.42 0.86 10.43
N GLN A 198 28.14 1.72 9.45
CA GLN A 198 28.90 2.94 9.16
C GLN A 198 28.40 4.17 9.95
N ILE A 199 27.27 4.02 10.64
CA ILE A 199 26.64 5.04 11.49
C ILE A 199 27.07 4.81 12.93
N GLU A 200 27.21 5.88 13.70
CA GLU A 200 27.57 5.83 15.12
C GLU A 200 26.63 4.91 15.90
N GLU A 201 27.22 4.08 16.75
CA GLU A 201 26.50 3.04 17.48
C GLU A 201 25.37 3.61 18.34
N GLN A 202 25.57 4.77 18.97
CA GLN A 202 24.54 5.44 19.76
C GLN A 202 23.29 5.81 18.93
N ARG A 203 23.47 6.21 17.67
CA ARG A 203 22.37 6.54 16.74
C ARG A 203 21.64 5.28 16.25
N VAL A 204 22.36 4.18 16.12
CA VAL A 204 21.74 2.88 15.81
C VAL A 204 20.98 2.35 17.02
N GLN A 205 21.55 2.51 18.22
CA GLN A 205 20.95 2.08 19.48
C GLN A 205 19.66 2.84 19.79
N SER A 206 19.55 4.13 19.44
CA SER A 206 18.30 4.90 19.62
C SER A 206 17.12 4.38 18.79
N LEU A 207 17.36 3.48 17.82
CA LEU A 207 16.31 2.83 17.03
C LEU A 207 15.76 1.55 17.69
N VAL A 208 16.40 1.06 18.76
CA VAL A 208 16.04 -0.17 19.48
C VAL A 208 14.79 0.07 20.35
N PRO A 209 13.66 -0.61 20.11
CA PRO A 209 12.39 -0.35 20.80
C PRO A 209 12.25 -1.12 22.13
N PHE A 210 13.35 -1.61 22.68
CA PHE A 210 13.41 -2.38 23.92
C PHE A 210 14.68 -2.06 24.69
N GLU A 211 14.60 -2.23 26.00
CA GLU A 211 15.74 -2.15 26.90
C GLU A 211 16.20 -3.56 27.31
N GLN A 212 17.44 -3.68 27.78
CA GLN A 212 17.90 -4.91 28.38
C GLN A 212 17.04 -5.26 29.60
N GLY A 213 16.65 -6.53 29.72
CA GLY A 213 15.77 -7.02 30.77
C GLY A 213 14.28 -6.94 30.44
N ASP A 214 13.87 -6.26 29.36
CA ASP A 214 12.48 -6.28 28.90
C ASP A 214 12.03 -7.72 28.57
N PRO A 215 10.78 -8.11 28.86
CA PRO A 215 10.26 -9.39 28.38
C PRO A 215 10.33 -9.49 26.85
N TYR A 216 10.84 -10.62 26.36
CA TYR A 216 10.98 -10.83 24.92
C TYR A 216 9.62 -10.73 24.23
N LEU A 217 9.61 -10.08 23.07
CA LEU A 217 8.44 -10.00 22.21
C LEU A 217 8.85 -9.85 20.75
N ALA A 218 8.49 -10.83 19.92
CA ALA A 218 8.87 -10.85 18.51
C ALA A 218 8.42 -9.61 17.72
N SER A 219 7.31 -8.98 18.11
CA SER A 219 6.86 -7.74 17.46
C SER A 219 7.81 -6.56 17.68
N LYS A 220 8.58 -6.53 18.78
CA LYS A 220 9.60 -5.52 19.01
C LYS A 220 10.81 -5.70 18.08
N ILE A 221 11.15 -6.95 17.72
CA ILE A 221 12.19 -7.23 16.70
C ILE A 221 11.72 -6.78 15.32
N GLY A 222 10.47 -7.07 14.97
CA GLY A 222 9.88 -6.57 13.73
C GLY A 222 9.90 -5.04 13.65
N LEU A 223 9.57 -4.36 14.75
CA LEU A 223 9.65 -2.91 14.86
C LEU A 223 11.08 -2.39 14.73
N LEU A 224 12.07 -3.04 15.35
CA LEU A 224 13.48 -2.70 15.19
C LEU A 224 13.93 -2.80 13.73
N ASN A 225 13.58 -3.90 13.06
CA ASN A 225 13.90 -4.08 11.65
C ASN A 225 13.27 -2.97 10.78
N GLN A 226 12.00 -2.63 11.06
CA GLN A 226 11.30 -1.53 10.40
C GLN A 226 11.97 -0.17 10.66
N ASN A 227 12.34 0.12 11.91
CA ASN A 227 13.03 1.34 12.32
C ASN A 227 14.36 1.51 11.57
N LEU A 228 15.21 0.48 11.60
CA LEU A 228 16.50 0.47 10.90
C LEU A 228 16.33 0.62 9.38
N SER A 229 15.39 -0.11 8.77
CA SER A 229 15.12 -0.01 7.33
C SER A 229 14.61 1.38 6.93
N SER A 230 13.76 2.00 7.76
CA SER A 230 13.16 3.31 7.47
C SER A 230 14.18 4.44 7.44
N THR A 231 15.33 4.28 8.10
CA THR A 231 16.42 5.27 8.05
C THR A 231 17.04 5.40 6.65
N SER A 232 16.91 4.36 5.81
CA SER A 232 17.63 4.21 4.55
C SER A 232 19.16 4.20 4.68
N TRP A 233 19.72 4.10 5.89
CA TRP A 233 21.17 4.02 6.10
C TRP A 233 21.75 2.67 5.70
N PHE A 234 20.94 1.62 5.70
CA PHE A 234 21.39 0.25 5.48
C PHE A 234 20.70 -0.35 4.25
N SER A 235 21.45 -1.16 3.49
CA SER A 235 20.95 -1.95 2.37
C SER A 235 20.38 -3.30 2.83
N SER A 236 20.88 -3.81 3.94
CA SER A 236 20.40 -5.03 4.59
C SER A 236 20.41 -4.86 6.10
N VAL A 237 19.34 -5.36 6.75
CA VAL A 237 19.14 -5.33 8.20
C VAL A 237 18.77 -6.73 8.64
N PHE A 238 19.53 -7.28 9.58
CA PHE A 238 19.29 -8.60 10.13
C PHE A 238 19.39 -8.54 11.65
N VAL A 239 18.33 -8.95 12.33
CA VAL A 239 18.21 -8.87 13.79
C VAL A 239 17.82 -10.24 14.29
N GLU A 240 18.71 -10.85 15.07
CA GLU A 240 18.49 -12.19 15.61
C GLU A 240 18.83 -12.29 17.09
N PRO A 241 18.01 -13.01 17.88
CA PRO A 241 18.42 -13.46 19.19
C PRO A 241 19.42 -14.63 19.08
N ASP A 242 20.40 -14.67 19.97
CA ASP A 242 21.29 -15.82 20.11
C ASP A 242 20.57 -16.95 20.86
N LEU A 243 19.91 -17.84 20.10
CA LEU A 243 19.17 -18.98 20.66
C LEU A 243 20.07 -20.10 21.18
N SER A 244 21.40 -20.03 20.99
CA SER A 244 22.31 -21.05 21.53
C SER A 244 22.34 -21.06 23.06
N GLN A 245 21.92 -19.95 23.71
CA GLN A 245 21.86 -19.82 25.17
C GLN A 245 20.52 -20.27 25.77
N VAL A 246 19.58 -20.73 24.96
CA VAL A 246 18.31 -21.27 25.46
C VAL A 246 18.58 -22.57 26.21
N GLY A 247 18.14 -22.63 27.47
CA GLY A 247 18.35 -23.78 28.36
C GLY A 247 19.61 -23.68 29.24
N ASP A 248 20.46 -22.67 29.05
CA ASP A 248 21.68 -22.46 29.86
C ASP A 248 21.41 -21.87 31.25
N GLY A 249 20.14 -21.64 31.59
CA GLY A 249 19.72 -21.02 32.85
C GLY A 249 19.80 -19.48 32.87
N ASN A 250 20.38 -18.87 31.82
CA ASN A 250 20.32 -17.42 31.61
C ASN A 250 18.97 -17.02 30.99
N ARG A 251 18.27 -16.07 31.60
CA ARG A 251 17.00 -15.56 31.10
C ARG A 251 17.16 -14.50 30.01
N GLU A 252 18.33 -13.87 29.92
CA GLU A 252 18.60 -12.81 28.95
C GLU A 252 19.20 -13.38 27.67
N LEU A 253 18.57 -13.09 26.53
CA LEU A 253 19.07 -13.49 25.21
C LEU A 253 19.85 -12.36 24.57
N PRO A 254 21.16 -12.51 24.35
CA PRO A 254 21.93 -11.54 23.59
C PRO A 254 21.33 -11.36 22.18
N MET A 255 21.30 -10.11 21.72
CA MET A 255 20.77 -9.75 20.41
C MET A 255 21.92 -9.35 19.49
N THR A 256 21.96 -9.90 18.28
CA THR A 256 22.92 -9.47 17.26
C THR A 256 22.19 -8.70 16.17
N ILE A 257 22.64 -7.47 15.89
CA ILE A 257 22.17 -6.63 14.80
C ILE A 257 23.28 -6.59 13.75
N GLN A 258 23.07 -7.26 12.61
CA GLN A 258 23.98 -7.23 11.47
C GLN A 258 23.45 -6.26 10.43
N LEU A 259 24.30 -5.29 10.06
CA LEU A 259 23.96 -4.21 9.16
C LEU A 259 24.92 -4.20 7.97
N SER A 260 24.40 -3.88 6.80
CA SER A 260 25.21 -3.58 5.62
C SER A 260 24.97 -2.13 5.19
N PRO A 261 26.02 -1.32 4.99
CA PRO A 261 25.86 0.07 4.55
C PRO A 261 25.03 0.18 3.27
N GLN A 262 24.16 1.18 3.17
CA GLN A 262 23.47 1.51 1.93
C GLN A 262 24.46 2.08 0.91
N SER A 263 24.17 1.93 -0.39
CA SER A 263 24.94 2.61 -1.43
C SER A 263 24.99 4.13 -1.17
N ARG A 264 26.19 4.71 -1.29
CA ARG A 264 26.41 6.15 -1.05
C ARG A 264 25.77 7.05 -2.09
N HIS A 265 25.50 6.53 -3.29
CA HIS A 265 24.95 7.26 -4.41
C HIS A 265 23.79 6.47 -4.99
N GLN A 266 22.62 7.10 -5.03
CA GLN A 266 21.41 6.60 -5.67
C GLN A 266 21.01 7.65 -6.71
N VAL A 267 20.83 7.23 -7.96
CA VAL A 267 20.43 8.09 -9.05
C VAL A 267 19.14 7.54 -9.64
N GLU A 268 18.12 8.38 -9.70
CA GLU A 268 16.83 8.09 -10.29
C GLU A 268 16.56 9.09 -11.41
N THR A 269 16.01 8.62 -12.52
CA THR A 269 15.69 9.45 -13.68
C THR A 269 14.21 9.30 -14.03
N GLY A 270 13.59 10.40 -14.45
CA GLY A 270 12.20 10.42 -14.88
C GLY A 270 12.07 11.11 -16.24
N ILE A 271 11.17 10.61 -17.09
CA ILE A 271 10.87 11.19 -18.41
C ILE A 271 9.35 11.30 -18.55
N GLY A 272 8.89 12.40 -19.11
CA GLY A 272 7.50 12.59 -19.49
C GLY A 272 7.37 13.46 -20.74
N TYR A 273 6.16 13.58 -21.24
CA TYR A 273 5.84 14.41 -22.40
C TYR A 273 4.41 14.91 -22.30
N SER A 274 4.15 16.15 -22.65
CA SER A 274 2.79 16.62 -22.93
C SER A 274 2.79 17.63 -24.07
N THR A 275 1.63 17.84 -24.67
CA THR A 275 1.48 18.78 -25.80
C THR A 275 1.73 20.23 -25.41
N ASP A 276 1.39 20.61 -24.18
CA ASP A 276 1.54 21.95 -23.60
C ASP A 276 2.97 22.24 -23.10
N VAL A 277 3.60 21.30 -22.39
CA VAL A 277 4.93 21.49 -21.76
C VAL A 277 6.08 20.94 -22.61
N GLY A 278 5.78 20.05 -23.56
CA GLY A 278 6.77 19.33 -24.34
C GLY A 278 7.43 18.19 -23.56
N VAL A 279 8.67 17.84 -23.94
CA VAL A 279 9.44 16.79 -23.24
C VAL A 279 9.89 17.32 -21.88
N ARG A 280 9.69 16.52 -20.82
CA ARG A 280 10.20 16.77 -19.47
C ARG A 280 11.13 15.65 -19.04
N GLY A 281 12.24 16.02 -18.40
CA GLY A 281 13.22 15.11 -17.84
C GLY A 281 13.53 15.48 -16.40
N SER A 282 13.84 14.49 -15.57
CA SER A 282 14.32 14.71 -14.21
C SER A 282 15.48 13.78 -13.87
N LEU A 283 16.38 14.27 -13.01
CA LEU A 283 17.48 13.52 -12.42
C LEU A 283 17.49 13.81 -10.92
N ASN A 284 17.26 12.78 -10.13
CA ASN A 284 17.31 12.81 -8.67
C ASN A 284 18.56 12.08 -8.21
N TRP A 285 19.49 12.78 -7.57
CA TRP A 285 20.67 12.21 -6.95
C TRP A 285 20.55 12.28 -5.42
N ARG A 286 20.53 11.11 -4.79
CA ARG A 286 20.45 10.97 -3.34
C ARG A 286 21.70 10.32 -2.76
N ARG A 287 22.16 10.87 -1.64
CA ARG A 287 23.15 10.27 -0.74
C ARG A 287 22.47 9.99 0.60
N PRO A 288 21.99 8.75 0.84
CA PRO A 288 21.18 8.44 2.02
C PRO A 288 21.95 8.54 3.35
N TRP A 289 23.28 8.58 3.29
CA TRP A 289 24.15 8.93 4.41
C TRP A 289 25.44 9.60 3.89
N LEU A 290 25.96 10.56 4.66
CA LEU A 290 27.18 11.33 4.35
C LEU A 290 28.28 11.16 5.39
N ASN A 291 27.90 11.00 6.64
CA ASN A 291 28.79 10.94 7.80
C ASN A 291 28.24 9.94 8.83
N PRO A 292 29.03 9.59 9.87
CA PRO A 292 28.59 8.68 10.93
C PRO A 292 27.38 9.19 11.75
N GLN A 293 27.02 10.48 11.65
CA GLN A 293 25.85 11.08 12.30
C GLN A 293 24.54 10.82 11.53
N GLY A 294 24.59 10.17 10.36
CA GLY A 294 23.40 9.84 9.57
C GLY A 294 22.84 11.00 8.73
N HIS A 295 23.62 12.08 8.55
CA HIS A 295 23.22 13.19 7.68
C HIS A 295 23.04 12.69 6.24
N SER A 296 22.12 13.29 5.50
CA SER A 296 21.86 12.91 4.10
C SER A 296 21.76 14.14 3.20
N PHE A 297 21.94 13.90 1.91
CA PHE A 297 21.88 14.93 0.88
C PHE A 297 21.07 14.44 -0.30
N ASP A 298 20.29 15.33 -0.88
CA ASP A 298 19.52 15.10 -2.08
C ASP A 298 19.65 16.28 -3.03
N SER A 299 19.64 16.00 -4.33
CA SER A 299 19.68 16.98 -5.39
C SER A 299 18.71 16.52 -6.48
N SER A 300 17.82 17.41 -6.91
CA SER A 300 16.83 17.17 -7.94
C SER A 300 17.01 18.20 -9.03
N PHE A 301 17.19 17.72 -10.26
CA PHE A 301 17.24 18.54 -11.46
C PHE A 301 16.03 18.20 -12.32
N SER A 302 15.22 19.19 -12.66
CA SER A 302 14.05 19.05 -13.52
C SER A 302 14.21 19.97 -14.72
N LEU A 303 13.95 19.46 -15.92
CA LEU A 303 14.11 20.18 -17.17
C LEU A 303 12.90 19.94 -18.07
N SER A 304 12.25 21.03 -18.47
CA SER A 304 11.22 21.08 -19.50
C SER A 304 11.40 22.34 -20.34
N LYS A 305 10.61 22.49 -21.42
CA LYS A 305 10.66 23.70 -22.25
C LYS A 305 10.32 24.97 -21.44
N PRO A 306 9.19 25.04 -20.70
CA PRO A 306 8.86 26.24 -19.93
C PRO A 306 9.62 26.37 -18.61
N GLU A 307 10.08 25.26 -18.02
CA GLU A 307 10.57 25.27 -16.64
C GLU A 307 11.86 24.47 -16.47
N GLN A 308 12.85 25.07 -15.81
CA GLN A 308 14.09 24.43 -15.39
C GLN A 308 14.34 24.68 -13.90
N GLU A 309 14.53 23.61 -13.14
CA GLU A 309 14.62 23.68 -11.69
C GLU A 309 15.79 22.85 -11.16
N ILE A 310 16.51 23.41 -10.18
CA ILE A 310 17.49 22.70 -9.36
C ILE A 310 17.09 22.87 -7.91
N VAL A 311 16.91 21.77 -7.19
CA VAL A 311 16.69 21.74 -5.75
C VAL A 311 17.78 20.93 -5.09
N VAL A 312 18.35 21.46 -4.02
CA VAL A 312 19.38 20.80 -3.21
C VAL A 312 18.95 20.80 -1.76
N GLY A 313 18.97 19.63 -1.13
CA GLY A 313 18.58 19.42 0.26
C GLY A 313 19.69 18.79 1.09
N TYR A 314 19.84 19.25 2.32
CA TYR A 314 20.70 18.66 3.34
C TYR A 314 19.88 18.36 4.59
N LYS A 315 19.82 17.09 5.00
CA LYS A 315 19.05 16.61 6.15
C LYS A 315 19.94 16.22 7.32
N ILE A 316 19.59 16.71 8.51
CA ILE A 316 20.30 16.51 9.79
C ILE A 316 19.35 15.83 10.79
N PRO A 317 19.43 14.49 10.97
CA PRO A 317 18.66 13.78 11.99
C PRO A 317 19.07 14.18 13.41
N LEU A 318 18.08 14.34 14.28
CA LEU A 318 18.27 14.61 15.71
C LEU A 318 18.27 13.31 16.53
N GLU A 319 18.15 13.40 17.85
CA GLU A 319 18.18 12.24 18.75
C GLU A 319 17.12 11.19 18.38
N ASP A 320 15.86 11.59 18.19
CA ASP A 320 14.86 10.75 17.55
C ASP A 320 15.04 10.79 16.02
N VAL A 321 15.98 9.98 15.56
CA VAL A 321 16.44 9.94 14.17
C VAL A 321 15.34 9.63 13.15
N LEU A 322 14.24 8.99 13.58
CA LEU A 322 13.11 8.65 12.71
C LEU A 322 12.10 9.78 12.62
N ARG A 323 11.89 10.50 13.71
CA ARG A 323 10.80 11.47 13.81
C ARG A 323 11.26 12.90 13.66
N GLU A 324 12.51 13.20 13.97
CA GLU A 324 12.98 14.57 14.17
C GLU A 324 14.24 14.89 13.38
N TYR A 325 14.17 15.93 12.56
CA TYR A 325 15.32 16.41 11.80
C TYR A 325 15.20 17.87 11.40
N TYR A 326 16.35 18.51 11.15
CA TYR A 326 16.45 19.76 10.41
C TYR A 326 16.71 19.47 8.93
N ARG A 327 16.23 20.35 8.05
CA ARG A 327 16.57 20.36 6.63
C ARG A 327 16.95 21.77 6.21
N VAL A 328 18.05 21.89 5.47
CA VAL A 328 18.41 23.10 4.73
C VAL A 328 18.17 22.79 3.27
N GLN A 329 17.39 23.64 2.59
CA GLN A 329 17.05 23.46 1.19
C GLN A 329 17.36 24.72 0.40
N TYR A 330 17.96 24.56 -0.77
CA TYR A 330 18.18 25.64 -1.71
C TYR A 330 17.58 25.26 -3.06
N GLY A 331 16.78 26.15 -3.64
CA GLY A 331 16.10 25.99 -4.91
C GLY A 331 16.45 27.11 -5.88
N MET A 332 16.58 26.77 -7.16
CA MET A 332 16.65 27.72 -8.25
C MET A 332 15.69 27.28 -9.34
N LYS A 333 14.89 28.20 -9.87
CA LYS A 333 13.92 27.92 -10.91
C LYS A 333 13.95 29.02 -11.95
N HIS A 334 14.11 28.65 -13.21
CA HIS A 334 13.83 29.53 -14.34
C HIS A 334 12.50 29.11 -14.97
N LEU A 335 11.62 30.07 -15.18
CA LEU A 335 10.32 29.91 -15.81
C LEU A 335 10.24 30.84 -17.02
N ASP A 336 9.83 30.29 -18.16
CA ASP A 336 9.47 31.02 -19.37
C ASP A 336 8.20 30.36 -19.94
N ASN A 337 7.04 30.87 -19.51
CA ASN A 337 5.75 30.27 -19.80
C ASN A 337 4.68 31.35 -19.96
N ASN A 338 3.90 31.27 -21.05
CA ASN A 338 2.84 32.23 -21.36
C ASN A 338 3.35 33.69 -21.27
N ASP A 339 2.78 34.48 -20.35
CA ASP A 339 3.14 35.88 -20.09
C ASP A 339 4.12 36.04 -18.90
N THR A 340 4.75 34.95 -18.46
CA THR A 340 5.65 34.91 -17.30
C THR A 340 7.05 34.52 -17.72
N THR A 341 8.02 35.40 -17.46
CA THR A 341 9.45 35.06 -17.49
C THR A 341 10.03 35.38 -16.12
N SER A 342 10.53 34.38 -15.39
CA SER A 342 11.10 34.62 -14.06
C SER A 342 12.31 33.77 -13.73
N PHE A 343 13.08 34.25 -12.77
CA PHE A 343 14.18 33.53 -12.15
C PHE A 343 14.03 33.61 -10.63
N GLU A 344 13.69 32.48 -10.02
CA GLU A 344 13.53 32.31 -8.58
C GLU A 344 14.80 31.70 -7.97
N SER A 345 15.19 32.22 -6.81
CA SER A 345 16.15 31.61 -5.89
C SER A 345 15.54 31.55 -4.49
N SER A 346 15.49 30.36 -3.89
CA SER A 346 14.90 30.16 -2.57
C SER A 346 15.82 29.40 -1.62
N LEU A 347 15.97 29.91 -0.38
CA LEU A 347 16.70 29.26 0.71
C LEU A 347 15.74 28.99 1.87
N GLY A 348 15.55 27.71 2.19
CA GLY A 348 14.69 27.23 3.27
C GLY A 348 15.48 26.65 4.43
N LEU A 349 15.10 27.02 5.66
CA LEU A 349 15.49 26.33 6.89
C LEU A 349 14.25 25.70 7.51
N GLU A 350 14.24 24.38 7.61
CA GLU A 350 13.06 23.59 8.00
C GLU A 350 13.35 22.73 9.22
N ARG A 351 12.36 22.63 10.11
CA ARG A 351 12.33 21.70 11.23
C ARG A 351 11.13 20.78 11.08
N HIS A 352 11.39 19.48 11.11
CA HIS A 352 10.39 18.45 10.86
C HIS A 352 10.13 17.59 12.09
N TRP A 353 8.87 17.19 12.27
CA TRP A 353 8.42 16.22 13.28
C TRP A 353 7.42 15.22 12.67
N ALA A 354 7.70 13.93 12.79
CA ALA A 354 6.72 12.88 12.56
C ALA A 354 5.96 12.58 13.85
N LEU A 355 4.65 12.82 13.86
CA LEU A 355 3.77 12.65 15.01
C LEU A 355 3.21 11.22 15.06
N ASP A 356 2.87 10.73 16.25
CA ASP A 356 2.29 9.38 16.45
C ASP A 356 0.97 9.18 15.68
N SER A 357 0.27 10.26 15.37
CA SER A 357 -0.96 10.25 14.55
C SER A 357 -0.69 9.96 13.06
N GLY A 358 0.58 9.84 12.65
CA GLY A 358 1.02 9.69 11.27
C GLY A 358 1.07 11.01 10.48
N TRP A 359 0.83 12.14 11.14
CA TRP A 359 1.01 13.47 10.56
C TRP A 359 2.47 13.90 10.66
N HIS A 360 2.97 14.52 9.60
CA HIS A 360 4.26 15.17 9.53
C HIS A 360 4.07 16.68 9.63
N ARG A 361 4.68 17.30 10.64
CA ARG A 361 4.66 18.75 10.84
C ARG A 361 6.01 19.33 10.44
N THR A 362 5.99 20.38 9.62
CA THR A 362 7.17 21.15 9.25
C THR A 362 6.97 22.60 9.69
N VAL A 363 7.91 23.17 10.42
CA VAL A 363 8.01 24.62 10.65
C VAL A 363 9.22 25.11 9.89
N PHE A 364 9.08 26.18 9.12
CA PHE A 364 10.14 26.64 8.24
C PHE A 364 10.20 28.16 8.15
N ILE A 365 11.35 28.65 7.68
CA ILE A 365 11.55 30.01 7.19
C ILE A 365 12.15 29.88 5.80
N ARG A 366 11.56 30.55 4.81
CA ARG A 366 11.99 30.56 3.42
C ARG A 366 12.32 31.98 2.98
N LEU A 367 13.56 32.22 2.57
CA LEU A 367 13.95 33.44 1.87
C LEU A 367 13.81 33.19 0.38
N LEU A 368 12.98 33.98 -0.30
CA LEU A 368 12.69 33.90 -1.72
C LEU A 368 13.16 35.21 -2.38
N ASN A 369 13.92 35.10 -3.46
CA ASN A 369 14.24 36.21 -4.34
C ASN A 369 13.76 35.83 -5.74
N GLU A 370 13.05 36.72 -6.41
CA GLU A 370 12.55 36.47 -7.77
C GLU A 370 12.65 37.73 -8.62
N ASP A 371 13.40 37.65 -9.71
CA ASP A 371 13.40 38.64 -10.79
C ASP A 371 12.41 38.16 -11.85
N PHE A 372 11.44 39.00 -12.26
CA PHE A 372 10.40 38.56 -13.18
C PHE A 372 9.83 39.64 -14.09
N THR A 373 9.29 39.18 -15.20
CA THR A 373 8.30 39.86 -16.03
C THR A 373 7.00 39.04 -16.00
N GLN A 374 5.90 39.65 -15.59
CA GLN A 374 4.55 39.07 -15.59
C GLN A 374 3.58 40.00 -16.31
N GLY A 375 3.12 39.59 -17.48
CA GLY A 375 2.27 40.42 -18.32
C GLY A 375 2.98 41.71 -18.72
N SER A 376 2.57 42.83 -18.12
CA SER A 376 3.19 44.14 -18.31
C SER A 376 3.93 44.67 -17.07
N GLN A 377 4.02 43.86 -16.01
CA GLN A 377 4.82 44.15 -14.83
C GLN A 377 6.22 43.55 -14.98
N GLU A 378 7.25 44.35 -14.74
CA GLU A 378 8.64 43.91 -14.61
C GLU A 378 9.17 44.39 -13.27
N ASP A 379 9.61 43.47 -12.41
CA ASP A 379 10.00 43.79 -11.04
C ASP A 379 10.97 42.75 -10.46
N ASN A 380 11.52 43.05 -9.28
CA ASN A 380 12.23 42.09 -8.45
C ASN A 380 11.66 42.08 -7.03
N PHE A 381 11.53 40.89 -6.45
CA PHE A 381 10.91 40.73 -5.14
C PHE A 381 11.77 39.87 -4.21
N THR A 382 11.99 40.38 -2.99
CA THR A 382 12.54 39.63 -1.86
C THR A 382 11.45 39.37 -0.82
N MET A 383 11.22 38.09 -0.49
CA MET A 383 10.21 37.65 0.48
C MET A 383 10.85 36.77 1.54
N LEU A 384 10.66 37.10 2.83
CA LEU A 384 11.04 36.23 3.94
C LEU A 384 9.77 35.65 4.58
N LEU A 385 9.56 34.35 4.35
CA LEU A 385 8.32 33.65 4.60
C LEU A 385 8.49 32.61 5.72
N PRO A 386 8.27 32.96 6.99
CA PRO A 386 7.97 31.97 8.02
C PRO A 386 6.69 31.21 7.67
N GLY A 387 6.68 29.91 7.92
CA GLY A 387 5.55 29.06 7.62
C GLY A 387 5.47 27.77 8.44
N VAL A 388 4.31 27.14 8.34
CA VAL A 388 4.03 25.83 8.94
C VAL A 388 3.26 24.96 7.96
N SER A 389 3.66 23.70 7.83
CA SER A 389 2.99 22.70 7.01
C SER A 389 2.63 21.48 7.83
N PHE A 390 1.44 20.94 7.59
CA PHE A 390 1.00 19.65 8.11
C PHE A 390 0.70 18.76 6.92
N SER A 391 1.28 17.56 6.90
CA SER A 391 1.05 16.59 5.83
C SER A 391 0.87 15.18 6.36
N LYS A 392 0.12 14.36 5.64
CA LYS A 392 -0.07 12.94 5.98
C LYS A 392 -0.22 12.15 4.69
N THR A 393 0.56 11.07 4.59
CA THR A 393 0.50 10.15 3.46
C THR A 393 0.29 8.74 3.98
N ARG A 394 -0.71 8.04 3.45
CA ARG A 394 -0.98 6.63 3.71
C ARG A 394 -1.15 5.93 2.37
N THR A 395 -0.50 4.79 2.17
CA THR A 395 -0.57 4.06 0.90
C THR A 395 -0.46 2.56 1.11
N ARG A 396 -1.13 1.80 0.24
CA ARG A 396 -1.14 0.33 0.17
C ARG A 396 -1.28 -0.11 -1.29
N GLY A 397 -0.65 -1.22 -1.68
CA GLY A 397 -0.81 -1.83 -3.00
C GLY A 397 0.35 -1.66 -3.98
N GLY A 398 1.54 -1.25 -3.51
CA GLY A 398 2.75 -1.17 -4.34
C GLY A 398 2.86 0.15 -5.13
N PRO A 399 3.61 0.16 -6.26
CA PRO A 399 3.88 1.36 -7.06
C PRO A 399 2.63 2.03 -7.67
N MET A 400 1.60 1.23 -8.00
CA MET A 400 0.28 1.71 -8.37
C MET A 400 -0.71 1.38 -7.23
N PRO A 401 -0.88 2.27 -6.24
CA PRO A 401 -1.57 1.93 -5.00
C PRO A 401 -3.06 1.67 -5.20
N THR A 402 -3.63 0.67 -4.53
CA THR A 402 -5.07 0.36 -4.57
C THR A 402 -5.86 1.09 -3.48
N TRP A 403 -5.16 1.55 -2.45
CA TRP A 403 -5.72 2.39 -1.40
C TRP A 403 -4.66 3.37 -0.95
N GLY A 404 -5.03 4.63 -0.83
CA GLY A 404 -4.14 5.62 -0.23
C GLY A 404 -4.78 6.98 -0.11
N ASP A 405 -4.20 7.82 0.72
CA ASP A 405 -4.54 9.23 0.76
C ASP A 405 -3.32 10.05 1.12
N LYS A 406 -3.22 11.22 0.48
CA LYS A 406 -2.23 12.25 0.74
C LYS A 406 -2.99 13.52 1.07
N GLN A 407 -2.65 14.15 2.17
CA GLN A 407 -3.26 15.38 2.66
C GLN A 407 -2.14 16.33 3.04
N SER A 408 -2.25 17.59 2.66
CA SER A 408 -1.38 18.62 3.22
C SER A 408 -2.05 19.98 3.26
N ILE A 409 -1.73 20.74 4.31
CA ILE A 409 -2.07 22.15 4.45
C ILE A 409 -0.82 22.93 4.86
N THR A 410 -0.57 24.05 4.21
CA THR A 410 0.58 24.92 4.46
C THR A 410 0.11 26.35 4.65
N PHE A 411 0.71 27.03 5.61
CA PHE A 411 0.53 28.44 5.88
C PHE A 411 1.90 29.13 5.76
N GLU A 412 1.96 30.23 5.01
CA GLU A 412 3.13 31.11 4.91
C GLU A 412 2.71 32.55 5.20
N TYR A 413 3.57 33.31 5.87
CA TYR A 413 3.33 34.72 6.19
C TYR A 413 4.49 35.58 5.72
N GLY A 414 4.22 36.64 4.96
CA GLY A 414 5.18 37.69 4.61
C GLY A 414 4.76 39.01 5.23
N ASP A 415 5.73 39.80 5.71
CA ASP A 415 5.50 41.15 6.23
C ASP A 415 6.71 42.05 5.97
N PRO A 416 6.50 43.32 5.57
CA PRO A 416 7.56 44.34 5.50
C PRO A 416 8.37 44.52 6.77
N ALA A 417 7.76 44.32 7.95
CA ALA A 417 8.49 44.32 9.22
C ALA A 417 9.47 43.14 9.37
N LEU A 418 9.34 42.10 8.53
CA LEU A 418 10.14 40.89 8.51
C LEU A 418 10.96 40.77 7.22
N PHE A 419 11.34 41.86 6.56
CA PHE A 419 12.13 41.87 5.30
C PHE A 419 11.41 41.30 4.06
N SER A 420 10.08 41.15 4.08
CA SER A 420 9.32 40.86 2.85
C SER A 420 8.91 42.14 2.16
N GLU A 421 8.89 42.19 0.84
CA GLU A 421 8.43 43.40 0.13
C GLU A 421 6.93 43.64 0.25
N ALA A 422 6.15 42.58 0.48
CA ALA A 422 4.70 42.67 0.65
C ALA A 422 4.19 41.93 1.86
N ARG A 423 3.02 42.37 2.36
CA ARG A 423 2.27 41.66 3.39
C ARG A 423 1.35 40.64 2.75
N VAL A 424 1.51 39.37 3.12
CA VAL A 424 0.66 38.29 2.63
C VAL A 424 0.49 37.19 3.68
N LEU A 425 -0.73 36.68 3.83
CA LEU A 425 -0.97 35.36 4.41
C LEU A 425 -1.35 34.40 3.28
N ARG A 426 -0.49 33.42 3.01
CA ARG A 426 -0.71 32.40 1.99
C ARG A 426 -1.13 31.09 2.64
N VAL A 427 -2.23 30.53 2.17
CA VAL A 427 -2.76 29.22 2.59
C VAL A 427 -2.81 28.31 1.38
N LEU A 428 -2.22 27.11 1.49
CA LEU A 428 -2.20 26.10 0.44
C LEU A 428 -2.78 24.81 0.99
N GLY A 429 -3.75 24.23 0.30
CA GLY A 429 -4.40 22.98 0.69
C GLY A 429 -4.44 22.00 -0.46
N ARG A 430 -4.13 20.73 -0.20
CA ARG A 430 -4.34 19.66 -1.18
C ARG A 430 -4.69 18.34 -0.51
N THR A 431 -5.52 17.57 -1.18
CA THR A 431 -5.80 16.19 -0.81
C THR A 431 -6.04 15.32 -2.03
N THR A 432 -5.44 14.13 -2.01
CA THR A 432 -5.63 13.07 -3.00
C THR A 432 -6.10 11.81 -2.28
N TRP A 433 -7.11 11.14 -2.83
CA TRP A 433 -7.69 9.90 -2.30
C TRP A 433 -7.74 8.87 -3.40
N ILE A 434 -7.23 7.67 -3.10
CA ILE A 434 -7.24 6.53 -4.00
C ILE A 434 -8.01 5.40 -3.32
N ARG A 435 -9.05 4.90 -3.99
CA ARG A 435 -9.88 3.82 -3.46
C ARG A 435 -10.17 2.82 -4.57
N SER A 436 -9.93 1.53 -4.31
CA SER A 436 -10.37 0.45 -5.18
C SER A 436 -11.63 -0.23 -4.66
N TYR A 437 -12.52 -0.60 -5.58
CA TYR A 437 -13.65 -1.48 -5.33
C TYR A 437 -13.43 -2.79 -6.08
N LYS A 438 -13.49 -3.92 -5.35
CA LYS A 438 -13.05 -5.23 -5.87
C LYS A 438 -11.64 -5.14 -6.48
N LYS A 439 -11.31 -6.00 -7.44
CA LYS A 439 -9.98 -6.07 -8.07
C LYS A 439 -9.80 -5.15 -9.29
N ASN A 440 -10.90 -4.70 -9.90
CA ASN A 440 -10.89 -4.10 -11.24
C ASN A 440 -11.37 -2.65 -11.29
N HIS A 441 -11.88 -2.09 -10.19
CA HIS A 441 -12.37 -0.72 -10.16
C HIS A 441 -11.49 0.11 -9.25
N ARG A 442 -11.07 1.28 -9.71
CA ARG A 442 -10.22 2.19 -8.95
C ARG A 442 -10.68 3.62 -9.20
N GLY A 443 -10.82 4.39 -8.14
CA GLY A 443 -11.18 5.80 -8.18
C GLY A 443 -10.08 6.64 -7.58
N ILE A 444 -9.79 7.77 -8.21
CA ILE A 444 -8.92 8.82 -7.69
C ILE A 444 -9.77 10.08 -7.54
N PHE A 445 -9.66 10.72 -6.38
CA PHE A 445 -10.28 12.01 -6.12
C PHE A 445 -9.20 12.98 -5.65
N TYR A 446 -9.12 14.13 -6.28
CA TYR A 446 -8.21 15.21 -5.94
C TYR A 446 -8.98 16.50 -5.66
N VAL A 447 -8.54 17.23 -4.65
CA VAL A 447 -8.92 18.63 -4.39
C VAL A 447 -7.66 19.38 -4.01
N GLY A 448 -7.40 20.49 -4.69
CA GLY A 448 -6.30 21.39 -4.39
C GLY A 448 -6.74 22.84 -4.48
N GLY A 449 -5.98 23.73 -3.87
CA GLY A 449 -6.24 25.15 -3.96
C GLY A 449 -5.37 25.97 -3.03
N GLY A 450 -5.51 27.28 -3.14
CA GLY A 450 -4.82 28.21 -2.28
C GLY A 450 -5.47 29.58 -2.22
N ALA A 451 -5.05 30.36 -1.23
CA ALA A 451 -5.53 31.70 -0.98
C ALA A 451 -4.37 32.59 -0.53
N ASN A 452 -4.18 33.71 -1.20
CA ASN A 452 -3.26 34.78 -0.85
C ASN A 452 -4.07 35.96 -0.32
N PHE A 453 -4.08 36.14 0.99
CA PHE A 453 -4.66 37.32 1.63
C PHE A 453 -3.62 38.44 1.58
N THR A 454 -3.68 39.24 0.51
CA THR A 454 -2.82 40.40 0.22
C THR A 454 -3.66 41.56 -0.33
N GLU A 455 -3.15 42.79 -0.25
CA GLU A 455 -3.82 43.99 -0.77
C GLU A 455 -3.96 43.92 -2.29
N SER A 456 -2.88 43.61 -3.01
CA SER A 456 -2.88 43.43 -4.46
C SER A 456 -2.17 42.13 -4.88
N VAL A 457 -2.61 41.53 -5.98
CA VAL A 457 -1.88 40.39 -6.58
C VAL A 457 -0.55 40.84 -7.18
N PHE A 458 -0.47 42.12 -7.57
CA PHE A 458 0.73 42.76 -8.12
C PHE A 458 1.84 42.95 -7.07
N ASP A 459 1.50 42.89 -5.78
CA ASP A 459 2.46 42.93 -4.67
C ASP A 459 3.12 41.55 -4.42
N LEU A 460 2.88 40.56 -5.27
CA LEU A 460 3.46 39.23 -5.12
C LEU A 460 4.23 38.88 -6.39
N PRO A 461 5.38 38.22 -6.31
CA PRO A 461 6.02 37.70 -7.50
C PRO A 461 5.22 36.48 -8.05
N PRO A 462 5.37 36.14 -9.34
CA PRO A 462 4.60 35.09 -10.01
C PRO A 462 4.62 33.73 -9.31
N SER A 463 5.75 33.31 -8.72
CA SER A 463 5.84 32.05 -7.95
C SER A 463 4.90 31.98 -6.74
N LEU A 464 4.46 33.14 -6.22
CA LEU A 464 3.50 33.22 -5.12
C LEU A 464 2.06 33.36 -5.61
N ARG A 465 1.82 33.75 -6.87
CA ARG A 465 0.48 33.85 -7.48
C ARG A 465 -0.07 32.47 -7.85
N PHE A 466 -1.35 32.40 -8.20
CA PHE A 466 -1.97 31.16 -8.65
C PHE A 466 -2.36 31.20 -10.12
N PHE A 467 -2.10 30.08 -10.81
CA PHE A 467 -2.49 29.79 -12.17
C PHE A 467 -3.05 28.37 -12.23
N ALA A 468 -4.14 28.17 -12.98
CA ALA A 468 -4.74 26.86 -13.22
C ALA A 468 -4.47 26.38 -14.65
N GLY A 469 -4.64 25.07 -14.89
CA GLY A 469 -4.36 24.43 -16.19
C GLY A 469 -3.18 23.44 -16.16
N GLY A 470 -3.25 22.40 -17.00
CA GLY A 470 -2.23 21.37 -17.15
C GLY A 470 -2.52 20.03 -16.48
N ASP A 471 -1.63 19.05 -16.73
CA ASP A 471 -1.73 17.60 -16.46
C ASP A 471 -2.10 17.21 -15.00
N ASN A 472 -1.73 18.01 -13.99
CA ASN A 472 -2.00 17.73 -12.57
C ASN A 472 -2.86 18.80 -11.88
N ASN A 473 -3.55 19.63 -12.66
CA ASN A 473 -4.35 20.75 -12.15
C ASN A 473 -5.75 20.76 -12.79
N LEU A 474 -5.80 21.00 -14.11
CA LEU A 474 -7.03 21.04 -14.90
C LEU A 474 -6.70 20.57 -16.32
N ARG A 475 -6.85 19.27 -16.59
CA ARG A 475 -6.49 18.68 -17.89
C ARG A 475 -7.40 19.17 -19.01
N GLY A 476 -6.85 19.30 -20.21
CA GLY A 476 -7.55 19.85 -21.37
C GLY A 476 -7.34 21.36 -21.56
N TYR A 477 -6.64 22.00 -20.63
CA TYR A 477 -6.14 23.38 -20.73
C TYR A 477 -4.61 23.36 -20.64
N GLU A 478 -3.97 24.31 -21.31
CA GLU A 478 -2.51 24.46 -21.32
C GLU A 478 -1.98 24.78 -19.91
N TYR A 479 -0.73 24.40 -19.66
CA TYR A 479 -0.05 24.62 -18.39
C TYR A 479 -0.09 26.09 -17.96
N GLU A 480 -0.65 26.35 -16.78
CA GLU A 480 -0.78 27.69 -16.18
C GLU A 480 -1.45 28.74 -17.08
N SER A 481 -2.39 28.32 -17.93
CA SER A 481 -3.10 29.21 -18.88
C SER A 481 -4.32 29.92 -18.29
N ILE A 482 -4.81 29.52 -17.12
CA ILE A 482 -6.03 30.07 -16.51
C ILE A 482 -5.65 30.99 -15.34
N SER A 483 -5.91 32.28 -15.51
CA SER A 483 -5.90 33.30 -14.47
C SER A 483 -6.57 34.58 -14.98
N PRO A 484 -6.84 35.59 -14.12
CA PRO A 484 -7.30 36.90 -14.56
C PRO A 484 -6.29 37.57 -15.51
N LYS A 485 -6.80 38.37 -16.45
CA LYS A 485 -5.99 39.10 -17.42
C LYS A 485 -5.98 40.60 -17.14
N ASP A 486 -4.91 41.29 -17.54
CA ASP A 486 -4.85 42.75 -17.54
C ASP A 486 -5.56 43.36 -18.75
N ASP A 487 -5.55 44.69 -18.84
CA ASP A 487 -6.19 45.44 -19.94
C ASP A 487 -5.57 45.14 -21.32
N GLU A 488 -4.35 44.58 -21.37
CA GLU A 488 -3.67 44.13 -22.59
C GLU A 488 -4.00 42.67 -22.93
N GLY A 489 -4.79 41.99 -22.10
CA GLY A 489 -5.17 40.60 -22.27
C GLY A 489 -4.13 39.59 -21.80
N LYS A 490 -3.09 40.03 -21.07
CA LYS A 490 -2.03 39.17 -20.56
C LYS A 490 -2.37 38.61 -19.17
N LEU A 491 -1.91 37.41 -18.87
CA LEU A 491 -2.15 36.75 -17.59
C LEU A 491 -1.49 37.53 -16.43
N THR A 492 -2.25 37.80 -15.38
CA THR A 492 -1.77 38.51 -14.18
C THR A 492 -1.49 37.57 -13.01
N GLY A 493 -2.03 36.35 -13.05
CA GLY A 493 -2.08 35.46 -11.90
C GLY A 493 -3.20 35.85 -10.92
N ALA A 494 -3.50 34.94 -10.00
CA ALA A 494 -4.64 35.06 -9.10
C ALA A 494 -4.26 35.06 -7.61
N LYS A 495 -5.13 35.66 -6.78
CA LYS A 495 -5.09 35.57 -5.32
C LYS A 495 -5.64 34.24 -4.81
N PHE A 496 -6.60 33.65 -5.50
CA PHE A 496 -7.27 32.43 -5.08
C PHE A 496 -7.26 31.40 -6.20
N MET A 497 -7.22 30.12 -5.83
CA MET A 497 -7.38 29.02 -6.76
C MET A 497 -8.03 27.84 -6.07
N ALA A 498 -8.86 27.10 -6.81
CA ALA A 498 -9.42 25.85 -6.39
C ALA A 498 -9.57 24.94 -7.60
N THR A 499 -9.11 23.70 -7.47
CA THR A 499 -9.16 22.68 -8.51
C THR A 499 -9.59 21.35 -7.90
N THR A 500 -10.37 20.58 -8.64
CA THR A 500 -10.79 19.24 -8.25
C THR A 500 -10.75 18.32 -9.46
N SER A 501 -10.45 17.04 -9.21
CA SER A 501 -10.46 16.01 -10.23
C SER A 501 -11.12 14.75 -9.69
N LEU A 502 -11.99 14.15 -10.49
CA LEU A 502 -12.58 12.84 -10.28
C LEU A 502 -12.15 11.95 -11.44
N GLU A 503 -11.36 10.92 -11.15
CA GLU A 503 -10.90 9.94 -12.13
C GLU A 503 -11.38 8.54 -11.75
N TYR A 504 -11.96 7.85 -12.73
CA TYR A 504 -12.35 6.45 -12.63
C TYR A 504 -11.50 5.60 -13.56
N GLN A 505 -10.94 4.53 -13.02
CA GLN A 505 -10.09 3.57 -13.73
C GLN A 505 -10.69 2.16 -13.65
N TYR A 506 -10.76 1.48 -14.80
CA TYR A 506 -11.22 0.11 -14.92
C TYR A 506 -10.13 -0.80 -15.49
N ARG A 507 -9.81 -1.88 -14.78
CA ARG A 507 -8.83 -2.89 -15.21
C ARG A 507 -9.43 -3.74 -16.32
N VAL A 508 -8.88 -3.62 -17.53
CA VAL A 508 -9.39 -4.34 -18.70
C VAL A 508 -8.71 -5.71 -18.81
N TYR A 509 -7.38 -5.74 -18.73
CA TYR A 509 -6.61 -6.97 -18.90
C TYR A 509 -5.22 -6.83 -18.29
N GLY A 510 -4.74 -7.85 -17.57
CA GLY A 510 -3.41 -7.85 -16.99
C GLY A 510 -3.16 -6.55 -16.23
N ASP A 511 -2.09 -5.82 -16.53
CA ASP A 511 -1.76 -4.56 -15.86
C ASP A 511 -2.24 -3.30 -16.59
N TRP A 512 -3.20 -3.44 -17.51
CA TRP A 512 -3.77 -2.36 -18.31
C TRP A 512 -5.12 -1.90 -17.77
N TRP A 513 -5.26 -0.58 -17.63
CA TRP A 513 -6.46 0.08 -17.17
C TRP A 513 -6.90 1.15 -18.16
N LEU A 514 -8.21 1.29 -18.35
CA LEU A 514 -8.81 2.45 -18.99
C LEU A 514 -9.21 3.45 -17.91
N ALA A 515 -8.99 4.73 -18.16
CA ALA A 515 -9.34 5.83 -17.28
C ALA A 515 -10.34 6.76 -17.96
N THR A 516 -11.20 7.39 -17.18
CA THR A 516 -11.98 8.56 -17.58
C THR A 516 -11.99 9.54 -16.41
N PHE A 517 -11.98 10.83 -16.71
CA PHE A 517 -11.88 11.85 -15.69
C PHE A 517 -12.68 13.11 -16.03
N VAL A 518 -13.00 13.85 -14.97
CA VAL A 518 -13.50 15.22 -15.04
C VAL A 518 -12.71 16.05 -14.04
N ASP A 519 -12.18 17.16 -14.54
CA ASP A 519 -11.44 18.16 -13.79
C ASP A 519 -12.26 19.45 -13.78
N TYR A 520 -12.29 20.16 -12.66
CA TYR A 520 -13.06 21.38 -12.50
C TYR A 520 -12.30 22.36 -11.61
N GLY A 521 -12.17 23.61 -12.03
CA GLY A 521 -11.37 24.56 -11.27
C GLY A 521 -11.22 25.91 -11.93
N ASP A 522 -10.62 26.83 -11.17
CA ASP A 522 -10.32 28.19 -11.61
C ASP A 522 -9.25 28.83 -10.72
N ALA A 523 -8.66 29.92 -11.22
CA ALA A 523 -7.81 30.84 -10.49
C ALA A 523 -8.37 32.27 -10.64
N TRP A 524 -8.73 32.93 -9.53
CA TRP A 524 -9.48 34.21 -9.54
C TRP A 524 -9.01 35.22 -8.50
N ASN A 525 -9.40 36.49 -8.71
CA ASN A 525 -9.17 37.60 -7.75
C ASN A 525 -10.45 38.02 -7.00
N GLU A 526 -11.58 38.10 -7.70
CA GLU A 526 -12.87 38.54 -7.12
C GLU A 526 -13.94 37.46 -7.20
N THR A 527 -14.36 37.11 -8.42
CA THR A 527 -15.38 36.09 -8.67
C THR A 527 -14.78 34.98 -9.52
N PRO A 528 -14.95 33.69 -9.16
CA PRO A 528 -14.45 32.58 -9.95
C PRO A 528 -15.25 32.40 -11.24
N GLU A 529 -14.55 32.09 -12.34
CA GLU A 529 -15.09 31.66 -13.61
C GLU A 529 -14.69 30.19 -13.87
N TRP A 530 -15.46 29.28 -13.30
CA TRP A 530 -15.13 27.86 -13.32
C TRP A 530 -14.97 27.27 -14.71
N LYS A 531 -13.86 26.56 -14.91
CA LYS A 531 -13.54 25.83 -16.14
C LYS A 531 -13.59 24.33 -15.91
N THR A 532 -14.02 23.58 -16.93
CA THR A 532 -14.21 22.13 -16.90
C THR A 532 -13.35 21.44 -17.94
N GLY A 533 -12.51 20.51 -17.49
CA GLY A 533 -11.75 19.58 -18.31
C GLY A 533 -12.33 18.18 -18.24
N THR A 534 -12.31 17.41 -19.32
CA THR A 534 -12.70 15.99 -19.28
C THR A 534 -11.91 15.17 -20.27
N GLY A 535 -11.80 13.87 -20.03
CA GLY A 535 -11.04 13.02 -20.94
C GLY A 535 -11.09 11.54 -20.64
N VAL A 536 -10.32 10.83 -21.45
CA VAL A 536 -10.09 9.39 -21.35
C VAL A 536 -8.59 9.13 -21.33
N GLY A 537 -8.19 8.02 -20.72
CA GLY A 537 -6.80 7.67 -20.61
C GLY A 537 -6.54 6.18 -20.56
N ILE A 538 -5.27 5.85 -20.70
CA ILE A 538 -4.74 4.50 -20.53
C ILE A 538 -3.75 4.55 -19.36
N ARG A 539 -3.81 3.55 -18.49
CA ARG A 539 -2.79 3.32 -17.45
C ARG A 539 -2.18 1.94 -17.66
N TRP A 540 -0.87 1.87 -17.52
CA TRP A 540 -0.15 0.59 -17.47
C TRP A 540 0.66 0.52 -16.18
N ALA A 541 0.34 -0.45 -15.33
CA ALA A 541 1.13 -0.73 -14.13
C ALA A 541 2.41 -1.47 -14.53
N SER A 542 3.39 -0.73 -15.04
CA SER A 542 4.66 -1.30 -15.50
C SER A 542 5.53 -1.74 -14.31
N PRO A 543 6.54 -2.61 -14.53
CA PRO A 543 7.49 -3.02 -13.48
C PRO A 543 8.27 -1.85 -12.84
N VAL A 544 8.36 -0.71 -13.53
CA VAL A 544 9.11 0.48 -13.07
C VAL A 544 8.20 1.61 -12.55
N GLY A 545 6.89 1.40 -12.48
CA GLY A 545 5.89 2.38 -12.02
C GLY A 545 4.71 2.55 -12.99
N PRO A 546 3.63 3.25 -12.58
CA PRO A 546 2.49 3.47 -13.45
C PRO A 546 2.85 4.43 -14.60
N VAL A 547 2.49 4.03 -15.82
CA VAL A 547 2.53 4.86 -17.02
C VAL A 547 1.13 5.38 -17.29
N ARG A 548 0.99 6.67 -17.57
CA ARG A 548 -0.27 7.30 -17.98
C ARG A 548 -0.17 7.90 -19.37
N LEU A 549 -1.24 7.75 -20.14
CA LEU A 549 -1.50 8.47 -21.38
C LEU A 549 -2.93 8.99 -21.32
N ASP A 550 -3.10 10.32 -21.32
CA ASP A 550 -4.38 11.00 -21.22
C ASP A 550 -4.66 11.81 -22.47
N PHE A 551 -5.93 11.79 -22.89
CA PHE A 551 -6.51 12.58 -23.97
C PHE A 551 -7.60 13.46 -23.35
N ALA A 552 -7.31 14.74 -23.22
CA ALA A 552 -8.12 15.67 -22.44
C ALA A 552 -8.70 16.79 -23.30
N PHE A 553 -9.91 17.24 -22.94
CA PHE A 553 -10.66 18.28 -23.64
C PHE A 553 -11.12 19.36 -22.67
N GLY A 554 -10.81 20.63 -22.96
CA GLY A 554 -11.33 21.80 -22.24
C GLY A 554 -12.71 22.19 -22.77
N LEU A 555 -13.75 22.02 -21.96
CA LEU A 555 -15.15 22.26 -22.38
C LEU A 555 -15.49 23.75 -22.48
N ASP A 556 -14.88 24.55 -21.61
CA ASP A 556 -15.09 25.99 -21.48
C ASP A 556 -13.90 26.79 -22.06
N ALA A 557 -13.15 26.19 -22.99
CA ALA A 557 -12.00 26.80 -23.64
C ALA A 557 -12.45 27.78 -24.74
N ASP A 558 -11.82 28.96 -24.76
CA ASP A 558 -12.15 30.07 -25.66
C ASP A 558 -12.04 29.65 -27.14
N GLU A 559 -12.85 30.28 -28.00
CA GLU A 559 -12.78 30.06 -29.45
C GLU A 559 -11.38 30.44 -29.97
N GLY A 560 -10.68 29.46 -30.58
CA GLY A 560 -9.32 29.63 -31.12
C GLY A 560 -8.20 29.10 -30.23
N THR A 561 -8.49 28.58 -29.03
CA THR A 561 -7.51 27.87 -28.19
C THR A 561 -7.51 26.36 -28.47
N ASP A 562 -6.37 25.68 -28.23
CA ASP A 562 -6.25 24.23 -28.40
C ASP A 562 -7.04 23.50 -27.32
N LYS A 563 -8.29 23.17 -27.65
CA LYS A 563 -9.24 22.47 -26.77
C LYS A 563 -8.83 21.04 -26.43
N PHE A 564 -7.78 20.52 -27.04
CA PHE A 564 -7.36 19.12 -26.92
C PHE A 564 -5.91 19.01 -26.52
N GLN A 565 -5.65 18.30 -25.43
CA GLN A 565 -4.32 18.11 -24.86
C GLN A 565 -4.02 16.62 -24.73
N ILE A 566 -2.76 16.24 -25.01
CA ILE A 566 -2.25 14.88 -24.78
C ILE A 566 -1.20 14.95 -23.69
N HIS A 567 -1.38 14.13 -22.64
CA HIS A 567 -0.44 14.05 -21.54
C HIS A 567 0.11 12.62 -21.41
N PHE A 568 1.43 12.51 -21.32
CA PHE A 568 2.15 11.28 -21.08
C PHE A 568 3.06 11.43 -19.85
N GLY A 569 2.98 10.47 -18.93
CA GLY A 569 3.78 10.48 -17.71
C GLY A 569 4.17 9.09 -17.27
N LEU A 570 5.38 8.99 -16.72
CA LEU A 570 5.84 7.84 -15.96
C LEU A 570 6.20 8.34 -14.56
N GLY A 571 5.61 7.74 -13.53
CA GLY A 571 5.89 8.11 -12.14
C GLY A 571 4.71 7.87 -11.21
N PRO A 572 4.93 7.97 -9.89
CA PRO A 572 3.89 7.72 -8.89
C PRO A 572 2.75 8.74 -8.96
N GLU A 573 1.53 8.29 -8.61
CA GLU A 573 0.33 9.14 -8.58
C GLU A 573 0.14 9.90 -7.25
N LEU A 574 0.92 9.59 -6.20
CA LEU A 574 0.84 10.21 -4.86
C LEU A 574 2.14 10.91 -4.46
#